data_AF-A0A9Q3JNB8-F1
#
_entry.id   AF-A0A9Q3JNB8-F1
#
_cell.length_a   1.000
_cell.length_b   1.000
_cell.length_c   1.000
_cell.angle_alpha   90.00
_cell.angle_beta   90.00
_cell.angle_gamma   90.00
#
_symmetry.space_group_name_H-M   'P 1'
#
loop_
_entity.id
_entity.type
_entity.pdbx_description
1 polymer ?
#
loop_
_entity_poly.entity_id
_entity_poly.type
_entity_poly.pdbx_seq_one_letter_code
_entity_poly.pdbx_strand_id
1 'polypeptide(L)'
;MYVNYHQDDWHIWLPLADFSNNNAEPSSAKQSPFLTIYGINPGFDSIHISEDTPALKLSTKLQSVQQVVKEELKSAIRQFKKYADGNRKISPDFQPGDKVWLASKNIKTTRPTKKLSERCLGHLKS
;
A
#
# COMPACT_ATOMS: atom_id res chain seq x y z
N MET A 1 -0.33 13.12 -1.61
CA MET A 1 -1.61 13.67 -1.09
C MET A 1 -1.72 15.04 -1.73
N TYR A 2 -2.45 15.18 -2.84
CA TYR A 2 -2.53 16.45 -3.56
C TYR A 2 -3.80 17.16 -3.12
N VAL A 3 -3.66 17.91 -2.03
CA VAL A 3 -4.63 18.95 -1.69
C VAL A 3 -4.14 20.19 -2.43
N ASN A 4 -5.04 20.89 -3.13
CA ASN A 4 -4.78 22.19 -3.75
C ASN A 4 -4.05 23.13 -2.76
N TYR A 5 -3.27 24.09 -3.26
CA TYR A 5 -2.51 25.09 -2.50
C TYR A 5 -3.34 25.79 -1.41
N HIS A 6 -4.67 25.79 -1.53
CA HIS A 6 -5.63 26.35 -0.59
C HIS A 6 -6.17 25.40 0.49
N GLN A 7 -5.86 24.10 0.49
CA GLN A 7 -6.27 23.14 1.54
C GLN A 7 -7.78 22.99 1.87
N ASP A 8 -8.70 23.66 1.17
CA ASP A 8 -10.11 23.74 1.60
C ASP A 8 -11.08 22.78 0.88
N ASP A 9 -10.63 22.14 -0.21
CA ASP A 9 -11.51 21.37 -1.11
C ASP A 9 -11.67 19.89 -0.72
N TRP A 10 -11.15 19.47 0.44
CA TRP A 10 -11.13 18.05 0.86
C TRP A 10 -12.54 17.41 0.91
N HIS A 11 -13.56 18.21 1.23
CA HIS A 11 -14.96 17.78 1.29
C HIS A 11 -15.53 17.41 -0.10
N ILE A 12 -15.02 18.00 -1.18
CA ILE A 12 -15.41 17.68 -2.56
C ILE A 12 -14.87 16.30 -2.97
N TRP A 13 -13.70 15.94 -2.43
CA TRP A 13 -13.00 14.70 -2.76
C TRP A 13 -13.42 13.50 -1.89
N LEU A 14 -14.07 13.74 -0.75
CA LEU A 14 -14.54 12.70 0.17
C LEU A 14 -15.40 11.63 -0.54
N PRO A 15 -16.47 11.99 -1.28
CA PRO A 15 -17.30 10.98 -1.94
C PRO A 15 -16.51 10.14 -2.97
N LEU A 16 -15.55 10.77 -3.66
CA LEU A 16 -14.70 10.07 -4.63
C LEU A 16 -13.69 9.14 -3.95
N ALA A 17 -13.11 9.59 -2.83
CA ALA A 17 -12.20 8.78 -2.03
C ALA A 17 -12.91 7.56 -1.44
N ASP A 18 -14.11 7.75 -0.90
CA ASP A 18 -14.96 6.67 -0.38
C ASP A 18 -15.33 5.69 -1.50
N PHE A 19 -15.79 6.19 -2.66
CA PHE A 19 -16.10 5.35 -3.81
C PHE A 19 -14.89 4.54 -4.28
N SER A 20 -13.71 5.17 -4.40
CA SER A 20 -12.48 4.50 -4.83
C SER A 20 -12.03 3.44 -3.82
N ASN A 21 -12.12 3.75 -2.53
CA ASN A 21 -11.75 2.82 -1.46
C ASN A 21 -12.70 1.63 -1.41
N ASN A 22 -14.00 1.85 -1.62
CA ASN A 22 -15.01 0.80 -1.64
C ASN A 22 -14.97 -0.05 -2.90
N ASN A 23 -14.46 0.45 -4.04
CA ASN A 23 -14.26 -0.31 -5.28
C ASN A 23 -12.86 -0.96 -5.39
N ALA A 24 -11.91 -0.60 -4.53
CA ALA A 24 -10.57 -1.18 -4.56
C ALA A 24 -10.59 -2.62 -4.03
N GLU A 25 -9.85 -3.50 -4.70
CA GLU A 25 -9.54 -4.85 -4.21
C GLU A 25 -8.20 -4.80 -3.46
N PRO A 26 -8.20 -4.69 -2.11
CA PRO A 26 -6.96 -4.66 -1.36
C PRO A 26 -6.26 -6.02 -1.46
N SER A 27 -4.93 -6.04 -1.47
CA SER A 27 -4.13 -7.27 -1.64
C SER A 27 -4.41 -8.36 -0.57
N SER A 28 -4.95 -7.98 0.58
CA SER A 28 -5.36 -8.89 1.65
C SER A 28 -6.76 -9.48 1.47
N ALA A 29 -7.67 -8.80 0.79
CA ALA A 29 -9.03 -9.25 0.52
C ALA A 29 -9.24 -9.26 -1.00
N LYS A 30 -9.30 -10.45 -1.59
CA LYS A 30 -9.46 -10.67 -3.03
C LYS A 30 -10.80 -10.17 -3.62
N GLN A 31 -11.54 -9.38 -2.85
CA GLN A 31 -12.85 -8.86 -3.18
C GLN A 31 -12.99 -7.46 -2.56
N SER A 32 -13.55 -6.55 -3.35
CA SER A 32 -13.87 -5.20 -2.89
C SER A 32 -15.08 -5.20 -1.94
N PRO A 33 -15.19 -4.23 -1.02
CA PRO A 33 -16.38 -4.05 -0.19
C PRO A 33 -17.69 -3.93 -0.98
N PHE A 34 -17.73 -3.22 -2.12
CA PHE A 34 -18.92 -3.13 -2.96
C PHE A 34 -19.32 -4.51 -3.51
N LEU A 35 -18.36 -5.29 -4.00
CA LEU A 35 -18.59 -6.66 -4.43
C LEU A 35 -19.13 -7.54 -3.31
N THR A 36 -18.65 -7.33 -2.08
CA THR A 36 -19.05 -8.12 -0.91
C THR A 36 -20.47 -7.80 -0.45
N ILE A 37 -20.86 -6.52 -0.49
CA ILE A 37 -22.15 -6.06 0.03
C ILE A 37 -23.25 -6.16 -1.04
N TYR A 38 -22.93 -5.80 -2.28
CA TYR A 38 -23.93 -5.64 -3.35
C TYR A 38 -23.77 -6.65 -4.49
N GLY A 39 -22.72 -7.49 -4.46
CA GLY A 39 -22.46 -8.47 -5.51
C GLY A 39 -21.96 -7.88 -6.83
N ILE A 40 -21.79 -6.55 -6.90
CA ILE A 40 -21.32 -5.82 -8.09
C ILE A 40 -20.38 -4.69 -7.67
N ASN A 41 -19.34 -4.45 -8.47
CA ASN A 41 -18.52 -3.25 -8.40
C ASN A 41 -18.99 -2.27 -9.48
N PRO A 42 -19.59 -1.13 -9.13
CA PRO A 42 -20.04 -0.16 -10.12
C PRO A 42 -18.83 0.43 -10.87
N GLY A 43 -18.84 0.28 -12.19
CA GLY A 43 -17.84 0.89 -13.07
C GLY A 43 -18.04 2.41 -13.17
N PHE A 44 -16.94 3.15 -13.39
CA PHE A 44 -17.01 4.61 -13.57
C PHE A 44 -17.85 4.99 -14.80
N ASP A 45 -17.88 4.11 -15.81
CA ASP A 45 -18.64 4.28 -17.06
C ASP A 45 -20.14 3.96 -16.93
N SER A 46 -20.58 3.40 -15.78
CA SER A 46 -21.98 3.04 -15.54
C SER A 46 -22.84 4.22 -15.04
N ILE A 47 -22.22 5.37 -14.80
CA ILE A 47 -22.93 6.61 -14.49
C ILE A 47 -23.25 7.27 -15.83
N HIS A 48 -24.44 7.01 -16.37
CA HIS A 48 -24.96 7.75 -17.52
C HIS A 48 -25.13 9.22 -17.14
N ILE A 49 -24.09 10.02 -17.38
CA ILE A 49 -24.13 11.47 -17.26
C ILE A 49 -24.77 12.00 -18.55
N SER A 50 -26.00 12.48 -18.45
CA SER A 50 -26.70 13.17 -19.53
C SER A 50 -25.82 14.30 -20.09
N GLU A 51 -25.75 14.40 -21.42
CA GLU A 51 -24.75 15.16 -22.19
C GLU A 51 -24.71 16.68 -21.95
N ASP A 52 -25.62 17.23 -21.12
CA ASP A 52 -25.80 18.68 -20.96
C ASP A 52 -25.54 19.20 -19.54
N THR A 53 -24.64 18.55 -18.79
CA THR A 53 -24.39 18.89 -17.38
C THR A 53 -22.93 19.26 -17.08
N PRO A 54 -22.68 20.11 -16.05
CA PRO A 54 -21.35 20.43 -15.51
C PRO A 54 -20.45 19.20 -15.22
N ALA A 55 -21.05 18.01 -15.15
CA ALA A 55 -20.42 16.73 -14.95
C ALA A 55 -19.45 16.31 -16.07
N LEU A 56 -19.63 16.73 -17.33
CA LEU A 56 -18.66 16.41 -18.40
C LEU A 56 -17.32 17.16 -18.20
N LYS A 57 -17.40 18.43 -17.75
CA LYS A 57 -16.23 19.24 -17.38
C LYS A 57 -15.56 18.72 -16.11
N LEU A 58 -16.33 18.16 -15.18
CA LEU A 58 -15.79 17.49 -14.00
C LEU A 58 -15.08 16.19 -14.38
N SER A 59 -15.62 15.39 -15.31
CA SER A 59 -15.00 14.14 -15.76
C SER A 59 -13.62 14.36 -16.40
N THR A 60 -13.48 15.34 -17.29
CA THR A 60 -12.16 15.66 -17.89
C THR A 60 -11.16 16.18 -16.86
N LYS A 61 -11.61 16.98 -15.89
CA LYS A 61 -10.79 17.43 -14.75
C LYS A 61 -10.40 16.28 -13.84
N LEU A 62 -11.28 15.30 -13.63
CA LEU A 62 -11.00 14.09 -12.86
C LEU A 62 -9.96 13.22 -13.56
N GLN A 63 -10.07 13.04 -14.87
CA GLN A 63 -9.10 12.27 -15.66
C GLN A 63 -7.70 12.90 -15.59
N SER A 64 -7.59 14.22 -15.72
CA SER A 64 -6.29 14.90 -15.62
C SER A 64 -5.69 14.80 -14.22
N VAL A 65 -6.50 14.97 -13.18
CA VAL A 65 -6.07 14.78 -11.77
C VAL A 65 -5.63 13.33 -11.52
N GLN A 66 -6.38 12.35 -12.01
CA GLN A 66 -6.02 10.94 -11.88
C GLN A 66 -4.69 10.62 -12.56
N GLN A 67 -4.41 11.23 -13.71
CA GLN A 67 -3.14 11.04 -14.41
C GLN A 67 -1.96 11.60 -13.60
N VAL A 68 -2.10 12.82 -13.08
CA VAL A 68 -1.08 13.45 -12.21
C VAL A 68 -0.85 12.60 -10.95
N VAL A 69 -1.92 12.13 -10.30
CA VAL A 69 -1.81 11.29 -9.10
C VAL A 69 -1.11 9.96 -9.41
N LYS A 70 -1.39 9.33 -10.56
CA LYS A 70 -0.70 8.10 -10.98
C LYS A 70 0.80 8.34 -11.21
N GLU A 71 1.17 9.46 -11.82
CA GLU A 71 2.57 9.81 -12.08
C GLU A 71 3.34 10.09 -10.79
N GLU A 72 2.75 10.87 -9.88
CA GLU A 72 3.28 11.14 -8.54
C GLU A 72 3.44 9.86 -7.72
N LEU A 73 2.45 8.97 -7.74
CA LEU A 73 2.51 7.69 -7.04
C LEU A 73 3.65 6.82 -7.58
N LYS A 74 3.81 6.73 -8.90
CA LYS A 74 4.94 6.04 -9.53
C LYS A 74 6.26 6.66 -9.11
N SER A 75 6.34 7.99 -9.02
CA SER A 75 7.54 8.70 -8.55
C SER A 75 7.88 8.34 -7.11
N ALA A 76 6.89 8.40 -6.21
CA ALA A 76 7.06 8.03 -4.81
C ALA A 76 7.51 6.57 -4.65
N ILE A 77 6.88 5.63 -5.37
CA ILE A 77 7.29 4.21 -5.35
C ILE A 77 8.74 4.04 -5.80
N ARG A 78 9.17 4.73 -6.87
CA ARG A 78 10.58 4.71 -7.32
C ARG A 78 11.52 5.27 -6.26
N GLN A 79 11.14 6.34 -5.59
CA GLN A 79 11.94 6.94 -4.53
C GLN A 79 12.06 6.00 -3.33
N PHE A 80 10.96 5.42 -2.86
CA PHE A 80 10.97 4.41 -1.80
C PHE A 80 11.84 3.21 -2.17
N LYS A 81 11.72 2.69 -3.39
CA LYS A 81 12.57 1.61 -3.89
C LYS A 81 14.05 2.00 -3.86
N LYS A 82 14.41 3.19 -4.35
CA LYS A 82 15.80 3.68 -4.33
C LYS A 82 16.38 3.75 -2.92
N TYR A 83 15.61 4.27 -1.96
CA TYR A 83 16.05 4.32 -0.56
C TYR A 83 16.12 2.93 0.08
N ALA A 84 15.14 2.06 -0.19
CA ALA A 84 15.12 0.71 0.33
C ALA A 84 16.31 -0.12 -0.21
N ASP A 85 16.57 -0.04 -1.52
CA ASP A 85 17.67 -0.73 -2.18
C ASP A 85 19.03 -0.17 -1.74
N GLY A 86 19.16 1.16 -1.61
CA GLY A 86 20.41 1.80 -1.14
C GLY A 86 20.72 1.53 0.33
N ASN A 87 19.69 1.36 1.18
CA ASN A 87 19.86 1.02 2.59
C ASN A 87 19.87 -0.50 2.84
N ARG A 88 19.72 -1.31 1.79
CA ARG A 88 19.74 -2.76 1.91
C ARG A 88 21.18 -3.21 2.11
N LYS A 89 21.50 -3.73 3.29
CA LYS A 89 22.73 -4.50 3.47
C LYS A 89 22.64 -5.73 2.59
N ILE A 90 23.65 -5.94 1.75
CA ILE A 90 23.84 -7.19 1.01
C ILE A 90 23.91 -8.29 2.06
N SER A 91 23.00 -9.25 1.98
CA SER A 91 23.08 -10.44 2.82
C SER A 91 24.38 -11.17 2.46
N PRO A 92 25.17 -11.63 3.45
CA PRO A 92 26.29 -12.50 3.17
C PRO A 92 25.80 -13.75 2.43
N ASP A 93 26.57 -14.24 1.47
CA ASP A 93 26.34 -15.56 0.90
C ASP A 93 26.72 -16.61 1.94
N PHE A 94 25.71 -17.25 2.53
CA PHE A 94 25.93 -18.33 3.50
C PHE A 94 26.22 -19.62 2.75
N GLN A 95 27.31 -20.30 3.15
CA GLN A 95 27.63 -21.63 2.67
C GLN A 95 27.13 -22.69 3.67
N PRO A 96 26.79 -23.91 3.20
CA PRO A 96 26.48 -25.02 4.09
C PRO A 96 27.61 -25.22 5.12
N GLY A 97 27.26 -25.19 6.41
CA GLY A 97 28.22 -25.29 7.51
C GLY A 97 28.66 -23.97 8.17
N ASP A 98 28.25 -22.81 7.64
CA ASP A 98 28.50 -21.52 8.30
C ASP A 98 27.74 -21.39 9.62
N LYS A 99 28.38 -20.74 10.61
CA LYS A 99 27.78 -20.45 11.91
C LYS A 99 27.05 -19.12 11.85
N VAL A 100 25.72 -19.16 11.91
CA VAL A 100 24.88 -17.96 11.91
C VAL A 100 24.26 -17.70 13.28
N TRP A 101 24.08 -16.43 13.59
CA TRP A 101 23.33 -15.98 14.77
C TRP A 101 21.87 -15.76 14.37
N LEU A 102 20.94 -16.47 15.01
CA LEU A 102 19.52 -16.38 14.70
C LEU A 102 18.81 -15.47 15.71
N ALA A 103 18.09 -14.46 15.26
CA ALA A 103 17.36 -13.57 16.16
C ALA A 103 16.26 -14.35 16.92
N SER A 104 16.27 -14.27 18.26
CA SER A 104 15.35 -15.02 19.12
C SER A 104 13.93 -14.42 19.20
N LYS A 105 13.69 -13.29 18.53
CA LYS A 105 12.45 -12.48 18.65
C LYS A 105 11.17 -13.29 18.45
N ASN A 106 11.19 -14.23 17.51
CA ASN A 106 10.07 -15.08 17.12
C ASN A 106 10.27 -16.57 17.45
N ILE A 107 11.32 -16.92 18.21
CA ILE A 107 11.64 -18.31 18.55
C ILE A 107 11.17 -18.57 19.98
N LYS A 108 10.36 -19.62 20.15
CA LYS A 108 10.00 -20.10 21.48
C LYS A 108 11.23 -20.76 22.09
N THR A 109 11.77 -20.16 23.14
CA THR A 109 12.86 -20.75 23.93
C THR A 109 12.28 -21.47 25.14
N THR A 110 13.05 -22.35 25.75
CA THR A 110 12.69 -23.03 27.01
C THR A 110 12.66 -22.08 28.22
N ARG A 111 13.09 -20.82 28.07
CA ARG A 111 13.06 -19.84 29.15
C ARG A 111 11.63 -19.33 29.40
N PRO A 112 11.18 -19.27 30.66
CA PRO A 112 9.81 -18.86 31.01
C PRO A 112 9.55 -17.36 30.77
N THR A 113 10.59 -16.52 30.72
CA THR A 113 10.47 -15.07 30.51
C THR A 113 11.46 -14.55 29.48
N LYS A 114 11.01 -13.66 28.57
CA LYS A 114 11.87 -12.97 27.58
C LYS A 114 12.78 -11.89 28.17
N LYS A 115 12.57 -11.50 29.44
CA LYS A 115 13.42 -10.50 30.11
C LYS A 115 14.78 -11.15 30.42
N LEU A 116 15.87 -10.49 30.05
CA LEU A 116 17.25 -11.02 30.15
C LEU A 116 17.51 -12.32 29.34
N SER A 117 16.68 -12.63 28.35
CA SER A 117 16.96 -13.73 27.42
C SER A 117 17.96 -13.30 26.34
N GLU A 118 18.68 -14.27 25.79
CA GLU A 118 19.56 -14.06 24.65
C GLU A 118 18.78 -13.44 23.47
N ARG A 119 19.29 -12.35 22.89
CA ARG A 119 18.68 -11.67 21.75
C ARG A 119 18.94 -12.40 20.42
N CYS A 120 20.03 -13.17 20.39
CA CYS A 120 20.43 -14.01 19.27
C CYS A 120 20.82 -15.39 19.81
N LEU A 121 20.30 -16.46 19.19
CA LEU A 121 20.68 -17.83 19.46
C LEU A 121 21.88 -18.18 18.58
N GLY A 122 22.94 -18.69 19.19
CA GLY A 122 24.17 -19.08 18.49
C GLY A 122 24.13 -20.52 17.96
N HIS A 123 25.05 -20.79 17.02
CA HIS A 123 25.48 -22.11 16.54
C HIS A 123 24.39 -23.00 15.90
N LEU A 124 23.63 -22.44 14.97
CA LEU A 124 22.91 -23.22 13.96
C LEU A 124 23.79 -23.30 12.71
N LYS A 125 24.05 -24.52 12.23
CA LYS A 125 24.68 -24.75 10.92
C LYS A 125 23.59 -24.62 9.85
N SER A 126 23.83 -23.80 8.83
CA SER A 126 22.99 -23.78 7.63
C SER A 126 23.21 -25.00 6.75
#